data_AF-A0A962H8M6-F1
#
_entry.id   AF-A0A962H8M6-F1
#
_cell.length_a   1.000
_cell.length_b   1.000
_cell.length_c   1.000
_cell.angle_alpha   90.00
_cell.angle_beta   90.00
_cell.angle_gamma   90.00
#
_symmetry.space_group_name_H-M   'P 1'
#
loop_
_entity.id
_entity.type
_entity.pdbx_description
1 polymer ?
#
loop_
_entity_poly.entity_id
_entity_poly.type
_entity_poly.pdbx_seq_one_letter_code
_entity_poly.pdbx_strand_id
1 'polypeptide(L)'
;RPALGLLASAVVIVVCLTAMRVYQTRRYRIFGTLAVCVPVILAFLSYALHYQGIIGILWCYPAIIGFYLMLPERYAWLSNLALVLTIFPQLSALHDGALALRAVATLALISVFTAVFVREINQQEQQLKVMAETDPLTGLFNRSTLSQHLLDTVAACLQTHRAATLLALDLDHFKSINDSHGHDLGDQVLRAVGDLLRQNLPPQASA
;
A
#
# COMPACT_ATOMS: atom_id res chain seq x y z
N ARG A 1 13.99 -22.52 24.80
CA ARG A 1 15.39 -22.00 24.95
C ARG A 1 15.35 -20.48 24.73
N PRO A 2 15.95 -19.67 25.61
CA PRO A 2 15.71 -18.22 25.68
C PRO A 2 16.18 -17.43 24.46
N ALA A 3 17.25 -17.86 23.77
CA ALA A 3 17.84 -17.13 22.64
C ALA A 3 16.91 -16.97 21.42
N LEU A 4 16.09 -17.99 21.11
CA LEU A 4 15.16 -17.93 19.99
C LEU A 4 13.98 -16.99 20.27
N GLY A 5 13.52 -16.94 21.52
CA GLY A 5 12.55 -15.95 21.98
C GLY A 5 13.10 -14.52 21.91
N LEU A 6 14.37 -14.32 22.29
CA LEU A 6 15.02 -13.01 22.18
C LEU A 6 15.15 -12.54 20.74
N LEU A 7 15.55 -13.42 19.80
CA LEU A 7 15.65 -13.07 18.39
C LEU A 7 14.27 -12.81 17.75
N ALA A 8 13.26 -13.62 18.07
CA ALA A 8 11.90 -13.38 17.61
C ALA A 8 11.37 -12.01 18.11
N SER A 9 11.60 -11.70 19.39
CA SER A 9 11.27 -10.38 19.96
C SER A 9 12.04 -9.26 19.27
N ALA A 10 13.31 -9.45 18.94
CA ALA A 10 14.10 -8.46 18.21
C ALA A 10 13.55 -8.19 16.80
N VAL A 11 13.15 -9.23 16.06
CA VAL A 11 12.48 -9.08 14.75
C VAL A 11 11.21 -8.27 14.89
N VAL A 12 10.36 -8.62 15.87
CA VAL A 12 9.10 -7.90 16.13
C VAL A 12 9.37 -6.44 16.48
N ILE A 13 10.36 -6.17 17.34
CA ILE A 13 10.76 -4.80 17.72
C ILE A 13 11.20 -4.01 16.48
N VAL A 14 12.04 -4.58 15.61
CA VAL A 14 12.49 -3.92 14.38
C VAL A 14 11.32 -3.60 13.44
N VAL A 15 10.39 -4.54 13.27
CA VAL A 15 9.18 -4.33 12.46
C VAL A 15 8.29 -3.24 13.09
N CYS A 16 8.09 -3.27 14.40
CA CYS A 16 7.30 -2.25 15.10
C CYS A 16 7.96 -0.86 15.03
N LEU A 17 9.28 -0.77 15.19
CA LEU A 17 10.00 0.50 15.09
C LEU A 17 9.95 1.08 13.67
N THR A 18 10.05 0.22 12.65
CA THR A 18 9.91 0.67 11.25
C THR A 18 8.47 1.13 10.97
N ALA A 19 7.46 0.39 11.42
CA ALA A 19 6.06 0.80 11.32
C ALA A 19 5.77 2.13 12.06
N MET A 20 6.24 2.27 13.30
CA MET A 20 6.08 3.49 14.11
C MET A 20 6.76 4.69 13.46
N ARG A 21 7.96 4.48 12.90
CA ARG A 21 8.68 5.54 12.17
C ARG A 21 7.92 5.97 10.91
N VAL A 22 7.33 5.04 10.17
CA VAL A 22 6.50 5.35 9.00
C VAL A 22 5.26 6.12 9.43
N TYR A 23 4.59 5.69 10.50
CA TYR A 23 3.41 6.38 11.05
C TYR A 23 3.72 7.82 11.48
N GLN A 24 4.82 8.04 12.19
CA GLN A 24 5.23 9.36 12.68
C GLN A 24 5.72 10.29 11.57
N THR A 25 6.54 9.77 10.64
CA THR A 25 7.16 10.61 9.61
C THR A 25 6.30 10.79 8.36
N ARG A 26 5.21 10.01 8.23
CA ARG A 26 4.35 9.91 7.02
C ARG A 26 5.15 9.62 5.73
N ARG A 27 6.43 9.21 5.86
CA ARG A 27 7.36 8.99 4.74
C ARG A 27 7.91 7.58 4.80
N TYR A 28 7.52 6.77 3.84
CA TYR A 28 8.02 5.41 3.71
C TYR A 28 9.41 5.39 3.06
N ARG A 29 10.44 4.96 3.80
CA ARG A 29 11.83 4.86 3.31
C ARG A 29 12.19 3.41 2.94
N ILE A 30 11.90 3.04 1.70
CA ILE A 30 12.11 1.68 1.16
C ILE A 30 13.52 1.15 1.45
N PHE A 31 14.56 1.94 1.17
CA PHE A 31 15.96 1.51 1.37
C PHE A 31 16.29 1.21 2.84
N GLY A 32 15.76 2.00 3.78
CA GLY A 32 15.99 1.79 5.20
C GLY A 32 15.32 0.51 5.70
N THR A 33 14.08 0.28 5.28
CA THR A 33 13.35 -0.95 5.63
C THR A 33 14.02 -2.18 5.03
N LEU A 34 14.46 -2.11 3.77
CA LEU A 34 15.11 -3.22 3.09
C LEU A 34 16.46 -3.56 3.72
N ALA A 35 17.29 -2.55 4.02
CA ALA A 35 18.63 -2.76 4.58
C ALA A 35 18.63 -3.29 6.02
N VAL A 36 17.55 -3.06 6.79
CA VAL A 36 17.46 -3.49 8.19
C VAL A 36 16.58 -4.72 8.35
N CYS A 37 15.33 -4.68 7.85
CA CYS A 37 14.37 -5.75 8.12
C CYS A 37 14.73 -7.05 7.40
N VAL A 38 15.16 -6.98 6.14
CA VAL A 38 15.43 -8.21 5.35
C VAL A 38 16.59 -9.01 5.95
N PRO A 39 17.78 -8.43 6.24
CA PRO A 39 18.88 -9.19 6.83
C PRO A 39 18.55 -9.72 8.23
N VAL A 40 17.84 -8.94 9.05
CA VAL A 40 17.44 -9.35 10.40
C VAL A 40 16.47 -10.53 10.35
N ILE A 41 15.48 -10.50 9.45
CA ILE A 41 14.55 -11.61 9.24
C ILE A 41 15.29 -12.83 8.70
N LEU A 42 16.16 -12.69 7.69
CA LEU A 42 16.93 -13.80 7.14
C LEU A 42 17.86 -14.46 8.18
N ALA A 43 18.53 -13.65 8.99
CA ALA A 43 19.36 -14.14 10.09
C ALA A 43 18.53 -14.90 11.13
N PHE A 44 17.36 -14.37 11.50
CA PHE A 44 16.43 -15.07 12.39
C PHE A 44 15.95 -16.40 11.79
N LEU A 45 15.55 -16.43 10.52
CA LEU A 45 15.07 -17.65 9.85
C LEU A 45 16.17 -18.71 9.76
N SER A 46 17.40 -18.31 9.41
CA SER A 46 18.56 -19.20 9.40
C SER A 46 18.84 -19.76 10.81
N TYR A 47 18.80 -18.91 11.84
CA TYR A 47 18.97 -19.35 13.21
C TYR A 47 17.84 -20.31 13.65
N ALA A 48 16.59 -19.97 13.34
CA ALA A 48 15.44 -20.79 13.68
C ALA A 48 15.52 -22.18 13.04
N LEU A 49 15.90 -22.26 11.75
CA LEU A 49 16.08 -23.52 11.05
C LEU A 49 17.23 -24.35 11.64
N HIS A 50 18.37 -23.73 11.93
CA HIS A 50 19.53 -24.42 12.50
C HIS A 50 19.21 -25.07 13.86
N TYR A 51 18.43 -24.39 14.70
CA TYR A 51 18.15 -24.86 16.07
C TYR A 51 16.85 -25.66 16.21
N GLN A 52 15.83 -25.43 15.38
CA GLN A 52 14.53 -26.09 15.44
C GLN A 52 14.32 -27.14 14.34
N GLY A 53 15.26 -27.27 13.40
CA GLY A 53 15.11 -28.14 12.23
C GLY A 53 13.89 -27.76 11.40
N ILE A 54 13.12 -28.75 10.94
CA ILE A 54 11.94 -28.58 10.08
C ILE A 54 10.93 -27.57 10.64
N ILE A 55 10.74 -27.53 11.97
CA ILE A 55 9.78 -26.63 12.62
C ILE A 55 10.15 -25.16 12.35
N GLY A 56 11.45 -24.86 12.19
CA GLY A 56 11.94 -23.52 11.86
C GLY A 56 11.44 -22.98 10.51
N ILE A 57 11.11 -23.87 9.55
CA ILE A 57 10.57 -23.49 8.24
C ILE A 57 9.22 -22.78 8.39
N LEU A 58 8.45 -23.09 9.44
CA LEU A 58 7.14 -22.48 9.65
C LEU A 58 7.19 -20.95 9.77
N TRP A 59 8.34 -20.40 10.19
CA TRP A 59 8.57 -18.95 10.24
C TRP A 59 8.77 -18.30 8.87
N CYS A 60 9.08 -19.07 7.83
CA CYS A 60 9.25 -18.55 6.47
C CYS A 60 7.92 -18.06 5.87
N TYR A 61 6.80 -18.73 6.18
CA TYR A 61 5.48 -18.35 5.68
C TYR A 61 5.05 -16.93 6.10
N PRO A 62 5.03 -16.57 7.40
CA PRO A 62 4.72 -15.19 7.81
C PRO A 62 5.78 -14.19 7.34
N ALA A 63 7.05 -14.59 7.18
CA ALA A 63 8.09 -13.71 6.64
C ALA A 63 7.82 -13.31 5.18
N ILE A 64 7.39 -14.25 4.32
CA ILE A 64 7.00 -13.97 2.93
C ILE A 64 5.83 -12.97 2.90
N ILE A 65 4.80 -13.20 3.71
CA ILE A 65 3.66 -12.28 3.82
C ILE A 65 4.13 -10.91 4.29
N GLY A 66 4.97 -10.87 5.32
CA GLY A 66 5.58 -9.65 5.83
C GLY A 66 6.35 -8.87 4.76
N PHE A 67 7.10 -9.54 3.87
CA PHE A 67 7.80 -8.86 2.80
C PHE A 67 6.86 -8.19 1.79
N TYR A 68 5.73 -8.81 1.42
CA TYR A 68 4.76 -8.17 0.52
C TYR A 68 3.97 -7.04 1.19
N LEU A 69 3.75 -7.10 2.51
CA LEU A 69 3.10 -6.03 3.25
C LEU A 69 4.03 -4.85 3.51
N MET A 70 5.32 -5.12 3.72
CA MET A 70 6.29 -4.09 4.06
C MET A 70 6.97 -3.50 2.83
N LEU A 71 7.22 -4.26 1.76
CA LEU A 71 8.05 -3.81 0.64
C LEU A 71 7.24 -3.70 -0.66
N PRO A 72 7.64 -2.79 -1.57
CA PRO A 72 7.13 -2.82 -2.94
C PRO A 72 7.36 -4.19 -3.58
N GLU A 73 6.43 -4.62 -4.43
CA GLU A 73 6.38 -5.97 -5.03
C GLU A 73 7.73 -6.43 -5.59
N ARG A 74 8.43 -5.56 -6.34
CA ARG A 74 9.75 -5.85 -6.92
C ARG A 74 10.80 -6.27 -5.89
N TYR A 75 10.80 -5.65 -4.70
CA TYR A 75 11.75 -5.97 -3.64
C TYR A 75 11.30 -7.17 -2.81
N ALA A 76 9.99 -7.38 -2.66
CA ALA A 76 9.47 -8.58 -2.01
C ALA A 76 9.91 -9.85 -2.75
N TRP A 77 9.83 -9.85 -4.09
CA TRP A 77 10.36 -10.94 -4.91
C TRP A 77 11.85 -11.20 -4.68
N LEU A 78 12.67 -10.15 -4.64
CA LEU A 78 14.11 -10.26 -4.38
C LEU A 78 14.38 -10.79 -2.96
N SER A 79 13.63 -10.34 -1.96
CA SER A 79 13.72 -10.82 -0.58
C SER A 79 13.30 -12.28 -0.44
N ASN A 80 12.25 -12.71 -1.15
CA ASN A 80 11.83 -14.12 -1.19
C ASN A 80 12.87 -15.01 -1.87
N LEU A 81 13.50 -14.53 -2.94
CA LEU A 81 14.62 -15.23 -3.58
C LEU A 81 15.79 -15.38 -2.60
N ALA A 82 16.18 -14.30 -1.91
CA ALA A 82 17.23 -14.34 -0.89
C ALA A 82 16.89 -15.30 0.27
N LEU A 83 15.63 -15.36 0.69
CA LEU A 83 15.13 -16.31 1.68
C LEU A 83 15.33 -17.75 1.20
N VAL A 84 14.87 -18.08 0.00
CA VAL A 84 15.03 -19.43 -0.57
C VAL A 84 16.50 -19.82 -0.68
N LEU A 85 17.36 -18.91 -1.17
CA LEU A 85 18.80 -19.14 -1.27
C LEU A 85 19.48 -19.34 0.09
N THR A 86 18.95 -18.75 1.15
CA THR A 86 19.46 -18.92 2.52
C THR A 86 19.00 -20.25 3.13
N ILE A 87 17.73 -20.60 2.93
CA ILE A 87 17.08 -21.74 3.60
C ILE A 87 17.32 -23.07 2.88
N PHE A 88 17.34 -23.09 1.54
CA PHE A 88 17.46 -24.30 0.75
C PHE A 88 18.73 -25.12 1.07
N PRO A 89 19.95 -24.53 1.11
CA PRO A 89 21.16 -25.28 1.40
C PRO A 89 21.16 -25.90 2.80
N GLN A 90 20.63 -25.15 3.79
CA GLN A 90 20.53 -25.61 5.17
C GLN A 90 19.56 -26.78 5.30
N LEU A 91 18.44 -26.71 4.60
CA LEU A 91 17.44 -27.77 4.61
C LEU A 91 17.92 -29.03 3.89
N SER A 92 18.59 -28.89 2.75
CA SER A 92 19.20 -30.02 2.03
C SER A 92 20.39 -30.65 2.75
N ALA A 93 21.06 -29.90 3.63
CA ALA A 93 22.16 -30.42 4.45
C ALA A 93 21.64 -31.21 5.66
N LEU A 94 20.50 -30.82 6.23
CA LEU A 94 19.90 -31.46 7.39
C LEU A 94 19.00 -32.65 7.03
N HIS A 95 18.37 -32.63 5.85
CA HIS A 95 17.34 -33.59 5.42
C HIS A 95 17.48 -33.98 3.94
N ASP A 96 16.64 -34.90 3.48
CA ASP A 96 16.56 -35.31 2.07
C ASP A 96 16.26 -34.09 1.16
N GLY A 97 16.96 -34.02 0.03
CA GLY A 97 16.73 -32.99 -1.00
C GLY A 97 15.29 -32.96 -1.50
N ALA A 98 14.57 -34.10 -1.46
CA ALA A 98 13.15 -34.14 -1.77
C ALA A 98 12.29 -33.27 -0.83
N LEU A 99 12.62 -33.22 0.47
CA LEU A 99 11.93 -32.36 1.44
C LEU A 99 12.21 -30.88 1.15
N ALA A 100 13.47 -30.55 0.83
CA ALA A 100 13.87 -29.18 0.50
C ALA A 100 13.13 -28.66 -0.74
N LEU A 101 12.99 -29.50 -1.78
CA LEU A 101 12.26 -29.13 -2.99
C LEU A 101 10.76 -28.90 -2.71
N ARG A 102 10.14 -29.76 -1.90
CA ARG A 102 8.72 -29.58 -1.48
C ARG A 102 8.53 -28.28 -0.69
N ALA A 103 9.45 -27.96 0.22
CA ALA A 103 9.40 -26.71 0.98
C ALA A 103 9.56 -25.49 0.06
N VAL A 104 10.47 -25.52 -0.92
CA VAL A 104 10.59 -24.44 -1.91
C VAL A 104 9.31 -24.31 -2.74
N ALA A 105 8.69 -25.42 -3.15
CA ALA A 105 7.43 -25.39 -3.88
C ALA A 105 6.29 -24.74 -3.06
N THR A 106 6.15 -25.07 -1.77
CA THR A 106 5.14 -24.44 -0.91
C THR A 106 5.43 -22.96 -0.63
N LEU A 107 6.69 -22.58 -0.46
CA LEU A 107 7.10 -21.18 -0.30
C LEU A 107 6.88 -20.36 -1.58
N ALA A 108 7.15 -20.94 -2.75
CA ALA A 108 6.87 -20.31 -4.04
C ALA A 108 5.36 -20.12 -4.25
N LEU A 109 4.57 -21.15 -3.92
CA LEU A 109 3.11 -21.09 -3.98
C LEU A 109 2.56 -19.96 -3.12
N ILE A 110 2.97 -19.88 -1.84
CA ILE A 110 2.48 -18.81 -0.95
C ILE A 110 2.96 -17.44 -1.40
N SER A 111 4.17 -17.33 -1.96
CA SER A 111 4.69 -16.08 -2.52
C SER A 111 3.82 -15.58 -3.66
N VAL A 112 3.49 -16.46 -4.62
CA VAL A 112 2.63 -16.12 -5.76
C VAL A 112 1.23 -15.72 -5.29
N PHE A 113 0.60 -16.52 -4.42
CA PHE A 113 -0.74 -16.21 -3.90
C PHE A 113 -0.76 -14.88 -3.16
N THR A 114 0.23 -14.63 -2.30
CA THR A 114 0.31 -13.37 -1.56
C THR A 114 0.50 -12.18 -2.50
N ALA A 115 1.34 -12.31 -3.54
CA ALA A 115 1.54 -11.26 -4.54
C ALA A 115 0.23 -10.89 -5.25
N VAL A 116 -0.52 -11.90 -5.72
CA VAL A 116 -1.83 -11.69 -6.36
C VAL A 116 -2.81 -11.05 -5.39
N PHE A 117 -2.89 -11.53 -4.16
CA PHE A 117 -3.82 -11.03 -3.15
C PHE A 117 -3.53 -9.57 -2.77
N VAL A 118 -2.27 -9.23 -2.50
CA VAL A 118 -1.87 -7.85 -2.18
C VAL A 118 -2.11 -6.92 -3.36
N ARG A 119 -1.88 -7.38 -4.59
CA ARG A 119 -2.19 -6.59 -5.79
C ARG A 119 -3.68 -6.30 -5.92
N GLU A 120 -4.53 -7.30 -5.69
CA GLU A 120 -5.98 -7.15 -5.73
C GLU A 120 -6.48 -6.17 -4.66
N ILE A 121 -6.00 -6.30 -3.42
CA ILE A 121 -6.33 -5.37 -2.33
C ILE A 121 -5.96 -3.93 -2.71
N ASN A 122 -4.75 -3.71 -3.21
CA ASN A 122 -4.29 -2.37 -3.58
C ASN A 122 -5.14 -1.78 -4.73
N GLN A 123 -5.58 -2.61 -5.69
CA GLN A 123 -6.47 -2.17 -6.76
C GLN A 123 -7.85 -1.78 -6.24
N GLN A 124 -8.43 -2.60 -5.35
CA GLN A 124 -9.72 -2.30 -4.73
C GLN A 124 -9.65 -1.05 -3.85
N GLU A 125 -8.58 -0.88 -3.08
CA GLU A 125 -8.34 0.33 -2.27
C GLU A 125 -8.28 1.57 -3.17
N GLN A 126 -7.58 1.48 -4.31
CA GLN A 126 -7.50 2.59 -5.25
C GLN A 126 -8.86 2.93 -5.87
N GLN A 127 -9.66 1.92 -6.23
CA GLN A 127 -11.01 2.13 -6.76
C GLN A 127 -11.94 2.75 -5.70
N LEU A 128 -11.88 2.26 -4.47
CA LEU A 128 -12.63 2.81 -3.34
C LEU A 128 -12.24 4.26 -3.07
N LYS A 129 -10.94 4.60 -3.13
CA LYS A 129 -10.48 5.99 -3.01
C LYS A 129 -11.08 6.86 -4.10
N VAL A 130 -11.00 6.46 -5.36
CA VAL A 130 -11.59 7.23 -6.47
C VAL A 130 -13.10 7.46 -6.27
N MET A 131 -13.84 6.42 -5.88
CA MET A 131 -15.28 6.53 -5.60
C MET A 131 -15.58 7.39 -4.37
N ALA A 132 -14.70 7.38 -3.36
CA ALA A 132 -14.84 8.17 -2.16
C ALA A 132 -14.36 9.61 -2.33
N GLU A 133 -13.54 9.90 -3.35
CA GLU A 133 -12.93 11.21 -3.56
C GLU A 133 -13.68 12.07 -4.57
N THR A 134 -14.34 11.45 -5.54
CA THR A 134 -15.01 12.14 -6.65
C THR A 134 -16.53 12.02 -6.59
N ASP A 135 -17.23 12.98 -7.18
CA ASP A 135 -18.66 12.91 -7.45
C ASP A 135 -18.89 12.05 -8.71
N PRO A 136 -19.68 10.96 -8.63
CA PRO A 136 -19.80 10.00 -9.73
C PRO A 136 -20.54 10.57 -10.96
N LEU A 137 -21.31 11.66 -10.79
CA LEU A 137 -22.03 12.29 -11.89
C LEU A 137 -21.10 13.20 -12.71
N THR A 138 -20.28 14.00 -12.04
CA THR A 138 -19.45 15.04 -12.68
C THR A 138 -17.98 14.66 -12.84
N GLY A 139 -17.50 13.66 -12.08
CA GLY A 139 -16.10 13.26 -12.02
C GLY A 139 -15.17 14.28 -11.34
N LEU A 140 -15.73 15.33 -10.73
CA LEU A 140 -15.00 16.33 -9.94
C LEU A 140 -14.79 15.84 -8.51
N PHE A 141 -13.88 16.46 -7.75
CA PHE A 141 -13.79 16.20 -6.32
C PHE A 141 -15.14 16.43 -5.63
N ASN A 142 -15.54 15.48 -4.80
CA ASN A 142 -16.74 15.65 -3.99
C ASN A 142 -16.49 16.63 -2.83
N ARG A 143 -17.57 16.96 -2.11
CA ARG A 143 -17.51 17.91 -0.99
C ARG A 143 -16.55 17.48 0.12
N SER A 144 -16.41 16.19 0.40
CA SER A 144 -15.51 15.69 1.44
C SER A 144 -14.06 15.96 1.07
N THR A 145 -13.68 15.61 -0.16
CA THR A 145 -12.33 15.83 -0.70
C THR A 145 -12.00 17.30 -0.80
N LEU A 146 -12.93 18.13 -1.30
CA LEU A 146 -12.75 19.59 -1.32
C LEU A 146 -12.46 20.15 0.08
N SER A 147 -13.18 19.67 1.10
CA SER A 147 -12.98 20.14 2.48
C SER A 147 -11.58 19.81 3.00
N GLN A 148 -11.07 18.60 2.69
CA GLN A 148 -9.72 18.19 3.07
C GLN A 148 -8.65 19.00 2.33
N HIS A 149 -8.79 19.14 1.00
CA HIS A 149 -7.88 19.94 0.18
C HIS A 149 -7.81 21.41 0.61
N LEU A 150 -8.94 21.99 1.03
CA LEU A 150 -8.97 23.35 1.57
C LEU A 150 -8.14 23.48 2.85
N LEU A 151 -8.26 22.53 3.78
CA LEU A 151 -7.48 22.52 5.02
C LEU A 151 -5.98 22.39 4.74
N ASP A 152 -5.59 21.47 3.85
CA ASP A 152 -4.20 21.25 3.46
C ASP A 152 -3.62 22.49 2.76
N THR A 153 -4.40 23.12 1.88
CA THR A 153 -4.00 24.34 1.16
C THR A 153 -3.79 25.49 2.13
N VAL A 154 -4.71 25.70 3.08
CA VAL A 154 -4.57 26.74 4.12
C VAL A 154 -3.31 26.50 4.95
N ALA A 155 -3.06 25.25 5.39
CA ALA A 155 -1.86 24.91 6.14
C ALA A 155 -0.58 25.18 5.34
N ALA A 156 -0.55 24.83 4.05
CA ALA A 156 0.59 25.09 3.17
C ALA A 156 0.80 26.60 2.92
N CYS A 157 -0.26 27.37 2.73
CA CYS A 157 -0.22 28.82 2.59
C CYS A 157 0.38 29.50 3.83
N LEU A 158 0.01 29.05 5.03
CA LEU A 158 0.57 29.54 6.29
C LEU A 158 2.07 29.25 6.42
N GLN A 159 2.53 28.09 5.96
CA GLN A 159 3.96 27.73 6.01
C GLN A 159 4.80 28.44 4.94
N THR A 160 4.24 28.64 3.75
CA THR A 160 4.99 29.17 2.58
C THR A 160 4.79 30.66 2.36
N HIS A 161 3.94 31.32 3.16
CA HIS A 161 3.52 32.71 2.98
C HIS A 161 2.98 33.01 1.57
N ARG A 162 2.35 32.03 0.93
CA ARG A 162 1.70 32.18 -0.38
C ARG A 162 0.20 32.32 -0.24
N ALA A 163 -0.41 33.11 -1.12
CA ALA A 163 -1.87 33.25 -1.19
C ALA A 163 -2.50 32.11 -2.00
N ALA A 164 -3.71 31.71 -1.61
CA ALA A 164 -4.59 30.84 -2.38
C ALA A 164 -5.91 31.58 -2.66
N THR A 165 -6.62 31.19 -3.72
CA THR A 165 -7.92 31.74 -4.10
C THR A 165 -8.94 30.62 -4.13
N LEU A 166 -10.14 30.86 -3.59
CA LEU A 166 -11.29 29.96 -3.69
C LEU A 166 -12.33 30.59 -4.63
N LEU A 167 -12.72 29.85 -5.65
CA LEU A 167 -13.80 30.21 -6.56
C LEU A 167 -15.00 29.30 -6.30
N ALA A 168 -16.15 29.89 -5.98
CA ALA A 168 -17.42 29.18 -5.89
C ALA A 168 -18.28 29.55 -7.10
N LEU A 169 -18.78 28.54 -7.82
CA LEU A 169 -19.58 28.67 -9.03
C LEU A 169 -20.95 28.03 -8.77
N ASP A 170 -22.00 28.67 -9.27
CA ASP A 170 -23.36 28.12 -9.28
C ASP A 170 -23.91 28.18 -10.71
N LEU A 171 -24.74 27.21 -11.08
CA LEU A 171 -25.35 27.16 -12.42
C LEU A 171 -26.66 27.94 -12.44
N ASP A 172 -26.63 29.10 -13.09
CA ASP A 172 -27.82 29.95 -13.24
C ASP A 172 -28.98 29.19 -13.89
N HIS A 173 -30.17 29.35 -13.32
CA HIS A 173 -31.42 28.76 -13.81
C HIS A 173 -31.42 27.22 -13.96
N PHE A 174 -30.48 26.51 -13.32
CA PHE A 174 -30.40 25.04 -13.44
C PHE A 174 -31.69 24.32 -13.04
N LYS A 175 -32.41 24.83 -12.03
CA LYS A 175 -33.73 24.31 -11.64
C LYS A 175 -34.75 24.39 -12.77
N SER A 176 -34.76 25.47 -13.55
CA SER A 176 -35.66 25.64 -14.70
C SER A 176 -35.43 24.58 -15.77
N ILE A 177 -34.16 24.20 -15.99
CA ILE A 177 -33.78 23.12 -16.90
C ILE A 177 -34.33 21.78 -16.41
N ASN A 178 -34.15 21.47 -15.12
CA ASN A 178 -34.72 20.25 -14.52
C ASN A 178 -36.24 20.21 -14.63
N ASP A 179 -36.91 21.33 -14.33
CA ASP A 179 -38.37 21.42 -14.34
C ASP A 179 -38.95 21.32 -15.77
N SER A 180 -38.23 21.83 -16.78
CA SER A 180 -38.69 21.86 -18.19
C SER A 180 -38.32 20.62 -19.00
N HIS A 181 -37.22 19.96 -18.65
CA HIS A 181 -36.64 18.88 -19.47
C HIS A 181 -36.38 17.58 -18.69
N GLY A 182 -36.66 17.55 -17.39
CA GLY A 182 -36.42 16.42 -16.53
C GLY A 182 -34.98 16.32 -16.04
N HIS A 183 -34.79 15.52 -14.99
CA HIS A 183 -33.49 15.35 -14.32
C HIS A 183 -32.41 14.75 -15.22
N ASP A 184 -32.78 13.87 -16.17
CA ASP A 184 -31.81 13.27 -17.08
C ASP A 184 -31.06 14.30 -17.95
N LEU A 185 -31.73 15.38 -18.37
CA LEU A 185 -31.09 16.48 -19.10
C LEU A 185 -30.24 17.34 -18.15
N GLY A 186 -30.72 17.58 -16.94
CA GLY A 186 -29.94 18.25 -15.90
C GLY A 186 -28.62 17.56 -15.61
N ASP A 187 -28.65 16.23 -15.48
CA ASP A 187 -27.47 15.40 -15.29
C ASP A 187 -26.48 15.50 -16.46
N GLN A 188 -26.99 15.60 -17.70
CA GLN A 188 -26.13 15.82 -18.87
C GLN A 188 -25.45 17.20 -18.84
N VAL A 189 -26.17 18.24 -18.40
CA VAL A 189 -25.60 19.58 -18.21
C VAL A 189 -24.51 19.54 -17.13
N LEU A 190 -24.76 18.88 -15.99
CA LEU A 190 -23.77 18.73 -14.92
C LEU A 190 -22.52 17.97 -15.38
N ARG A 191 -22.68 16.89 -16.15
CA ARG A 191 -21.55 16.17 -16.77
C ARG A 191 -20.73 17.07 -17.68
N ALA A 192 -21.39 17.82 -18.57
CA ALA A 192 -20.71 18.71 -19.50
C ALA A 192 -19.93 19.84 -18.79
N VAL A 193 -20.50 20.39 -17.72
CA VAL A 193 -19.82 21.38 -16.87
C VAL A 193 -18.63 20.77 -16.14
N GLY A 194 -18.79 19.57 -15.57
CA GLY A 194 -17.70 18.82 -14.95
C GLY A 194 -16.53 18.59 -15.90
N ASP A 195 -16.83 18.12 -17.11
CA ASP A 195 -15.82 17.94 -18.17
C ASP A 195 -15.14 19.25 -18.57
N LEU A 196 -15.89 20.33 -18.72
CA LEU A 196 -15.35 21.66 -19.03
C LEU A 196 -14.37 22.11 -17.94
N LEU A 197 -14.73 21.95 -16.67
CA LEU A 197 -13.87 22.34 -15.54
C LEU A 197 -12.59 21.51 -15.50
N ARG A 198 -12.65 20.19 -15.69
CA ARG A 198 -11.45 19.33 -15.72
C ARG A 198 -10.50 19.65 -16.89
N GLN A 199 -11.04 20.08 -18.02
CA GLN A 199 -10.23 20.43 -19.21
C GLN A 199 -9.54 21.80 -19.06
N ASN A 200 -10.13 22.72 -18.30
CA ASN A 200 -9.65 24.10 -18.19
C ASN A 200 -8.94 24.42 -16.87
N LEU A 201 -9.06 23.56 -15.85
CA LEU A 201 -8.41 23.71 -14.56
C LEU A 201 -7.24 22.72 -14.40
N PRO A 202 -6.21 23.08 -13.62
CA PRO A 202 -5.15 22.13 -13.28
C PRO A 202 -5.72 20.94 -12.49
N PRO A 203 -5.08 19.75 -12.55
CA PRO A 203 -5.57 18.54 -11.87
C PRO A 203 -5.81 18.77 -10.37
N GLN A 204 -4.87 19.48 -9.74
CA GLN A 204 -4.94 19.84 -8.31
C GLN A 204 -6.20 20.62 -7.90
N ALA A 205 -6.91 21.22 -8.86
CA ALA A 205 -8.15 21.97 -8.64
C ALA A 205 -9.41 21.22 -9.13
N SER A 206 -9.29 20.09 -9.82
CA SER A 206 -10.42 19.43 -10.51
C SER A 206 -10.46 17.90 -10.46
N ALA A 207 -9.32 17.20 -10.32
CA ALA A 207 -9.19 15.73 -10.19
C ALA A 207 -7.75 15.29 -9.84
#